data_AF-A0A7R6WMP7-F1
#
_entry.id   AF-A0A7R6WMP7-F1
#
_cell.length_a   1.000
_cell.length_b   1.000
_cell.length_c   1.000
_cell.angle_alpha   90.00
_cell.angle_beta   90.00
_cell.angle_gamma   90.00
#
_symmetry.space_group_name_H-M   'P 1'
#
loop_
_entity.id
_entity.type
_entity.pdbx_description
1 polymer ?
#
loop_
_entity_poly.entity_id
_entity_poly.type
_entity_poly.pdbx_seq_one_letter_code
_entity_poly.pdbx_strand_id
1 'polypeptide(L)'
;MTLVCIRLEKTFGVPRIAALADSRASTRRIDGSFKTLADTTVKLFALPVRCYHLDGITPVVGAWKSPYFETTVGIGFSGSCFEALTVIALISQKLSTLVAPNGDEPIPTRDGVVNLIEKLCESYFSQHSGDGDPLLLLLAFGFDGDKPWIGRVTYDTAQGVKSTTLWADDDSLETIGQDALFQQRAQDWRTRIQRHRKSVSQKPISETPDGAFDRTLELARHDLAERKSTEEQMLEEIESEFFGSIGGVLQRLELAVDDGQVVAGFTHDDRPYLDVHYSVAPGKLLGPIPIVEKMGRKIRKPKV
;
A
#
# COMPACT_ATOMS: atom_id res chain seq x y z
N MET A 1 12.16 2.92 -12.20
CA MET A 1 11.16 1.84 -12.16
C MET A 1 10.78 1.63 -10.71
N THR A 2 9.54 1.23 -10.43
CA THR A 2 9.02 1.11 -9.07
C THR A 2 8.53 -0.30 -8.84
N LEU A 3 8.69 -0.76 -7.61
CA LEU A 3 8.15 -2.02 -7.12
C LEU A 3 7.08 -1.72 -6.08
N VAL A 4 5.89 -2.27 -6.28
CA VAL A 4 4.87 -2.35 -5.21
C VAL A 4 4.46 -3.80 -5.08
N CYS A 5 4.40 -4.27 -3.84
CA CYS A 5 4.04 -5.62 -3.47
C CYS A 5 2.93 -5.58 -2.41
N ILE A 6 1.88 -6.36 -2.56
CA ILE A 6 0.79 -6.48 -1.59
C ILE A 6 0.61 -7.93 -1.20
N ARG A 7 0.52 -8.20 0.10
CA ARG A 7 0.25 -9.53 0.63
C ARG A 7 -0.70 -9.51 1.81
N LEU A 8 -1.41 -10.62 2.02
CA LEU A 8 -2.14 -10.85 3.24
C LEU A 8 -1.22 -11.44 4.32
N GLU A 9 -1.33 -10.90 5.51
CA GLU A 9 -0.62 -11.31 6.71
C GLU A 9 -1.61 -11.53 7.84
N LYS A 10 -1.19 -12.27 8.87
CA LYS A 10 -1.96 -12.44 10.10
C LYS A 10 -1.02 -12.24 11.27
N THR A 11 -1.31 -11.27 12.13
CA THR A 11 -0.49 -10.99 13.32
C THR A 11 -1.40 -11.00 14.53
N PHE A 12 -1.05 -11.81 15.54
CA PHE A 12 -1.88 -12.02 16.75
C PHE A 12 -3.34 -12.40 16.43
N GLY A 13 -3.57 -13.13 15.34
CA GLY A 13 -4.92 -13.53 14.92
C GLY A 13 -5.67 -12.50 14.07
N VAL A 14 -5.15 -11.28 13.92
CA VAL A 14 -5.77 -10.19 13.15
C VAL A 14 -5.28 -10.25 11.70
N PRO A 15 -6.18 -10.40 10.70
CA PRO A 15 -5.83 -10.28 9.28
C PRO A 15 -5.39 -8.85 8.95
N ARG A 16 -4.29 -8.73 8.20
CA ARG A 16 -3.72 -7.46 7.76
C ARG A 16 -3.33 -7.58 6.30
N ILE A 17 -3.64 -6.58 5.50
CA ILE A 17 -3.12 -6.49 4.14
C ILE A 17 -1.98 -5.48 4.13
N ALA A 18 -0.77 -5.94 3.81
CA ALA A 18 0.45 -5.15 3.87
C ALA A 18 0.94 -4.87 2.44
N ALA A 19 1.18 -3.60 2.16
CA ALA A 19 1.82 -3.13 0.95
C ALA A 19 3.24 -2.63 1.24
N LEU A 20 4.17 -2.99 0.36
CA LEU A 20 5.57 -2.57 0.38
C LEU A 20 5.93 -1.89 -0.93
N ALA A 21 6.66 -0.78 -0.87
CA ALA A 21 7.15 -0.08 -2.06
C ALA A 21 8.50 0.59 -1.85
N ASP A 22 9.33 0.65 -2.88
CA ASP A 22 10.54 1.49 -2.85
C ASP A 22 10.17 2.97 -3.02
N SER A 23 11.00 3.91 -2.55
CA SER A 23 10.75 5.35 -2.69
C SER A 23 11.50 6.02 -3.84
N ARG A 24 12.31 5.28 -4.62
CA ARG A 24 13.11 5.87 -5.69
C ARG A 24 12.26 6.17 -6.93
N ALA A 25 12.34 7.42 -7.40
CA ALA A 25 11.94 7.78 -8.75
C ALA A 25 13.17 7.86 -9.64
N SER A 26 13.11 7.22 -10.79
CA SER A 26 14.19 7.19 -11.78
C SER A 26 13.64 7.33 -13.19
N THR A 27 14.40 7.98 -14.06
CA THR A 27 14.08 8.08 -15.49
C THR A 27 15.09 7.29 -16.31
N ARG A 28 14.63 6.68 -17.41
CA ARG A 28 15.50 5.94 -18.33
C ARG A 28 16.17 6.93 -19.29
N ARG A 29 17.48 6.81 -19.44
CA ARG A 29 18.27 7.58 -20.40
C ARG A 29 18.26 6.92 -21.77
N ILE A 30 18.69 7.68 -22.79
CA ILE A 30 18.80 7.23 -24.18
C ILE A 30 19.73 6.01 -24.30
N ASP A 31 20.80 5.96 -23.49
CA ASP A 31 21.75 4.85 -23.42
C ASP A 31 21.21 3.59 -22.71
N GLY A 32 19.94 3.63 -22.27
CA GLY A 32 19.28 2.55 -21.54
C GLY A 32 19.56 2.51 -20.04
N SER A 33 20.49 3.32 -19.52
CA SER A 33 20.77 3.44 -18.10
C SER A 33 19.67 4.22 -17.36
N PHE A 34 19.62 4.08 -16.04
CA PHE A 34 18.67 4.82 -15.21
C PHE A 34 19.37 5.99 -14.50
N LYS A 35 18.69 7.14 -14.47
CA LYS A 35 19.06 8.31 -13.65
C LYS A 35 18.08 8.42 -12.49
N THR A 36 18.59 8.31 -11.27
CA THR A 36 17.82 8.66 -10.08
C THR A 36 17.44 10.14 -10.10
N LEU A 37 16.15 10.41 -9.90
CA LEU A 37 15.60 11.76 -9.76
C LEU A 37 15.34 12.08 -8.29
N ALA A 38 14.80 11.13 -7.52
CA ALA A 38 14.52 11.27 -6.10
C ALA A 38 14.59 9.91 -5.40
N ASP A 39 14.99 9.90 -4.12
CA ASP A 39 15.01 8.71 -3.24
C ASP A 39 13.92 8.77 -2.15
N THR A 40 12.96 9.69 -2.26
CA THR A 40 11.96 9.99 -1.20
C THR A 40 10.53 10.12 -1.76
N THR A 41 10.26 9.57 -2.93
CA THR A 41 8.94 9.62 -3.56
C THR A 41 7.97 8.77 -2.76
N VAL A 42 6.82 9.32 -2.40
CA VAL A 42 5.73 8.55 -1.76
C VAL A 42 4.97 7.79 -2.82
N LYS A 43 4.85 6.48 -2.66
CA LYS A 43 4.21 5.57 -3.62
C LYS A 43 3.07 4.75 -3.03
N LEU A 44 2.94 4.73 -1.70
CA LEU A 44 1.83 4.13 -0.97
C LEU A 44 0.98 5.22 -0.33
N PHE A 45 -0.34 5.11 -0.48
CA PHE A 45 -1.32 6.09 -0.01
C PHE A 45 -2.46 5.36 0.70
N ALA A 46 -2.88 5.87 1.85
CA ALA A 46 -4.13 5.50 2.50
C ALA A 46 -5.16 6.57 2.15
N LEU A 47 -6.21 6.19 1.42
CA LEU A 47 -7.23 7.10 0.93
C LEU A 47 -8.54 6.86 1.68
N PRO A 48 -9.18 7.92 2.22
CA PRO A 48 -10.49 7.79 2.82
C PRO A 48 -11.54 7.54 1.74
N VAL A 49 -12.46 6.64 2.02
CA VAL A 49 -13.69 6.42 1.27
C VAL A 49 -14.84 6.89 2.14
N ARG A 50 -15.58 7.90 1.69
CA ARG A 50 -16.66 8.52 2.47
C ARG A 50 -17.89 8.67 1.61
N CYS A 51 -19.02 8.20 2.14
CA CYS A 51 -20.31 8.30 1.48
C CYS A 51 -21.25 9.21 2.25
N TYR A 52 -21.95 10.08 1.53
CA TYR A 52 -22.82 11.11 2.08
C TYR A 52 -24.21 11.04 1.46
N HIS A 53 -25.21 11.51 2.21
CA HIS A 53 -26.51 11.82 1.64
C HIS A 53 -26.45 13.11 0.85
N LEU A 54 -27.18 13.21 -0.27
CA LEU A 54 -27.21 14.39 -1.12
C LEU A 54 -27.73 15.65 -0.41
N ASP A 55 -28.65 15.50 0.53
CA ASP A 55 -29.22 16.56 1.37
C ASP A 55 -28.31 16.98 2.54
N GLY A 56 -27.23 16.22 2.79
CA GLY A 56 -26.23 16.51 3.82
C GLY A 56 -25.27 17.66 3.49
N ILE A 57 -25.42 18.31 2.33
CA ILE A 57 -24.59 19.44 1.92
C ILE A 57 -24.97 20.69 2.71
N THR A 58 -23.96 21.34 3.28
CA THR A 58 -24.18 22.61 3.96
C THR A 58 -24.42 23.72 2.93
N PRO A 59 -25.56 24.43 2.97
CA PRO A 59 -25.89 25.43 1.96
C PRO A 59 -24.95 26.64 1.98
N VAL A 60 -24.32 26.92 3.14
CA VAL A 60 -23.46 28.10 3.34
C VAL A 60 -22.05 27.89 2.79
N VAL A 61 -21.50 26.67 2.91
CA VAL A 61 -20.08 26.38 2.59
C VAL A 61 -19.92 25.31 1.51
N GLY A 62 -21.00 24.68 1.06
CA GLY A 62 -20.95 23.60 0.07
C GLY A 62 -20.23 22.35 0.56
N ALA A 63 -20.12 22.16 1.87
CA ALA A 63 -19.36 21.09 2.49
C ALA A 63 -20.27 19.98 3.03
N TRP A 64 -19.83 18.74 2.90
CA TRP A 64 -20.48 17.56 3.48
C TRP A 64 -20.07 17.41 4.95
N LYS A 65 -21.05 17.36 5.87
CA LYS A 65 -20.77 17.36 7.32
C LYS A 65 -20.40 15.99 7.88
N SER A 66 -21.27 15.00 7.64
CA SER A 66 -21.17 13.69 8.29
C SER A 66 -21.45 12.61 7.26
N PRO A 67 -20.48 11.73 6.96
CA PRO A 67 -20.74 10.59 6.09
C PRO A 67 -21.61 9.56 6.82
N TYR A 68 -22.47 8.85 6.09
CA TYR A 68 -23.19 7.69 6.61
C TYR A 68 -22.31 6.43 6.62
N PHE A 69 -21.24 6.43 5.81
CA PHE A 69 -20.25 5.37 5.73
C PHE A 69 -18.84 5.94 5.52
N GLU A 70 -17.87 5.45 6.29
CA GLU A 70 -16.46 5.80 6.16
C GLU A 70 -15.59 4.54 6.28
N THR A 71 -14.60 4.40 5.39
CA THR A 71 -13.57 3.36 5.43
C THR A 71 -12.28 3.87 4.78
N THR A 72 -11.24 3.04 4.75
CA THR A 72 -9.95 3.37 4.16
C THR A 72 -9.57 2.33 3.11
N VAL A 73 -9.04 2.79 1.98
CA VAL A 73 -8.41 1.93 0.96
C VAL A 73 -6.95 2.34 0.76
N GLY A 74 -6.10 1.35 0.55
CA GLY A 74 -4.70 1.52 0.25
C GLY A 74 -4.50 1.56 -1.26
N ILE A 75 -3.64 2.44 -1.74
CA ILE A 75 -3.21 2.49 -3.13
C ILE A 75 -1.70 2.56 -3.20
N GLY A 76 -1.11 1.67 -3.98
CA GLY A 76 0.28 1.74 -4.40
C GLY A 76 0.41 1.94 -5.91
N PHE A 77 1.45 2.64 -6.37
CA PHE A 77 1.67 2.84 -7.81
C PHE A 77 3.08 2.53 -8.29
N SER A 78 3.19 2.23 -9.58
CA SER A 78 4.42 2.14 -10.37
C SER A 78 4.20 2.77 -11.76
N GLY A 79 5.27 3.24 -12.40
CA GLY A 79 5.22 3.92 -13.71
C GLY A 79 5.49 5.41 -13.66
N SER A 80 4.84 6.18 -14.53
CA SER A 80 5.05 7.62 -14.72
C SER A 80 4.53 8.40 -13.52
N CYS A 81 5.45 9.04 -12.77
CA CYS A 81 5.14 9.62 -11.47
C CYS A 81 4.15 10.80 -11.54
N PHE A 82 4.24 11.63 -12.58
CA PHE A 82 3.36 12.80 -12.71
C PHE A 82 1.90 12.35 -12.91
N GLU A 83 1.69 11.44 -13.86
CA GLU A 83 0.39 10.87 -14.18
C GLU A 83 -0.16 10.08 -12.99
N ALA A 84 0.67 9.25 -12.35
CA ALA A 84 0.26 8.47 -11.19
C ALA A 84 -0.20 9.35 -10.02
N LEU A 85 0.58 10.37 -9.64
CA LEU A 85 0.21 11.27 -8.54
C LEU A 85 -1.03 12.10 -8.87
N THR A 86 -1.19 12.50 -10.14
CA THR A 86 -2.39 13.23 -10.60
C THR A 86 -3.63 12.34 -10.52
N VAL A 87 -3.55 11.10 -11.01
CA VAL A 87 -4.64 10.12 -10.94
C VAL A 87 -4.97 9.77 -9.49
N ILE A 88 -3.97 9.56 -8.63
CA ILE A 88 -4.19 9.29 -7.19
C ILE A 88 -4.87 10.47 -6.49
N ALA A 89 -4.49 11.71 -6.83
CA ALA A 89 -5.17 12.89 -6.29
C ALA A 89 -6.64 12.95 -6.70
N LEU A 90 -6.96 12.63 -7.97
CA LEU A 90 -8.34 12.52 -8.46
C LEU A 90 -9.10 11.41 -7.73
N ILE A 91 -8.50 10.23 -7.58
CA ILE A 91 -9.10 9.11 -6.84
C ILE A 91 -9.38 9.51 -5.39
N SER A 92 -8.40 10.10 -4.70
CA SER A 92 -8.54 10.56 -3.32
C SER A 92 -9.69 11.57 -3.19
N GLN A 93 -9.76 12.53 -4.11
CA GLN A 93 -10.84 13.52 -4.09
C GLN A 93 -12.20 12.84 -4.24
N LYS A 94 -12.37 11.97 -5.25
CA LYS A 94 -13.67 11.34 -5.55
C LYS A 94 -14.11 10.35 -4.48
N LEU A 95 -13.21 9.50 -3.99
CA LEU A 95 -13.50 8.55 -2.91
C LEU A 95 -13.84 9.27 -1.60
N SER A 96 -13.24 10.42 -1.33
CA SER A 96 -13.53 11.20 -0.13
C SER A 96 -14.89 11.90 -0.14
N THR A 97 -15.63 11.88 -1.25
CA THR A 97 -16.92 12.58 -1.42
C THR A 97 -17.87 11.81 -2.35
N LEU A 98 -18.21 10.56 -2.01
CA LEU A 98 -19.25 9.79 -2.71
C LEU A 98 -20.63 10.20 -2.20
N VAL A 99 -21.62 10.25 -3.09
CA VAL A 99 -22.98 10.69 -2.74
C VAL A 99 -24.00 9.64 -3.17
N ALA A 100 -24.98 9.36 -2.31
CA ALA A 100 -26.13 8.50 -2.59
C ALA A 100 -27.31 9.36 -3.09
N PRO A 101 -27.54 9.47 -4.40
CA PRO A 101 -28.56 10.39 -4.94
C PRO A 101 -29.99 9.94 -4.63
N ASN A 102 -30.20 8.64 -4.40
CA ASN A 102 -31.54 8.06 -4.21
C ASN A 102 -31.90 7.85 -2.72
N GLY A 103 -30.98 8.17 -1.79
CA GLY A 103 -31.19 7.98 -0.35
C GLY A 103 -31.17 6.52 0.11
N ASP A 104 -30.69 5.60 -0.72
CA ASP A 104 -30.61 4.15 -0.48
C ASP A 104 -29.35 3.70 0.32
N GLU A 105 -28.52 4.66 0.72
CA GLU A 105 -27.30 4.45 1.53
C GLU A 105 -26.40 3.29 1.06
N PRO A 106 -26.07 3.16 -0.24
CA PRO A 106 -25.22 2.06 -0.71
C PRO A 106 -23.82 2.17 -0.10
N ILE A 107 -23.26 1.02 0.28
CA ILE A 107 -21.89 0.89 0.75
C ILE A 107 -20.99 0.50 -0.45
N PRO A 108 -19.81 1.13 -0.62
CA PRO A 108 -18.87 0.76 -1.68
C PRO A 108 -18.41 -0.69 -1.57
N THR A 109 -18.53 -1.44 -2.66
CA THR A 109 -17.96 -2.80 -2.79
C THR A 109 -16.58 -2.74 -3.42
N ARG A 110 -15.77 -3.80 -3.27
CA ARG A 110 -14.44 -3.85 -3.91
C ARG A 110 -14.47 -3.62 -5.42
N ASP A 111 -15.45 -4.21 -6.11
CA ASP A 111 -15.59 -4.11 -7.56
C ASP A 111 -16.06 -2.70 -7.96
N GLY A 112 -16.94 -2.08 -7.15
CA GLY A 112 -17.36 -0.69 -7.34
C GLY A 112 -16.22 0.32 -7.16
N VAL A 113 -15.38 0.14 -6.14
CA VAL A 113 -14.20 1.00 -5.91
C VAL A 113 -13.21 0.88 -7.06
N VAL A 114 -12.87 -0.34 -7.50
CA VAL A 114 -11.90 -0.55 -8.58
C VAL A 114 -12.44 -0.07 -9.93
N ASN A 115 -13.73 -0.28 -10.20
CA ASN A 115 -14.38 0.28 -11.39
C ASN A 115 -14.33 1.83 -11.39
N LEU A 116 -14.57 2.48 -10.25
CA LEU A 116 -14.43 3.95 -10.16
C LEU A 116 -12.98 4.39 -10.46
N ILE A 117 -11.98 3.70 -9.90
CA ILE A 117 -10.55 3.98 -10.16
C ILE A 117 -10.26 3.83 -11.67
N GLU A 118 -10.72 2.75 -12.28
CA GLU A 118 -10.60 2.51 -13.72
C GLU A 118 -11.23 3.64 -14.55
N LYS A 119 -12.46 4.06 -14.23
CA LYS A 119 -13.15 5.16 -14.94
C LYS A 119 -12.44 6.51 -14.78
N LEU A 120 -11.83 6.76 -13.62
CA LEU A 120 -11.01 7.96 -13.42
C LEU A 120 -9.72 7.90 -14.24
N CYS A 121 -9.09 6.73 -14.36
CA CYS A 121 -7.94 6.54 -15.23
C CYS A 121 -8.33 6.76 -16.70
N GLU A 122 -9.42 6.14 -17.18
CA GLU A 122 -9.92 6.29 -18.55
C GLU A 122 -10.21 7.75 -18.89
N SER A 123 -10.91 8.45 -17.99
CA SER A 123 -11.23 9.87 -18.16
C SER A 123 -9.99 10.75 -18.18
N TYR A 124 -8.99 10.48 -17.33
CA TYR A 124 -7.75 11.25 -17.33
C TYR A 124 -6.98 11.05 -18.63
N PHE A 125 -6.73 9.79 -19.02
CA PHE A 125 -5.90 9.50 -20.19
C PHE A 125 -6.57 9.79 -21.53
N SER A 126 -7.91 9.76 -21.62
CA SER A 126 -8.65 10.19 -22.82
C SER A 126 -8.53 11.69 -23.11
N GLN A 127 -8.25 12.51 -22.09
CA GLN A 127 -8.08 13.96 -22.20
C GLN A 127 -6.61 14.39 -22.09
N HIS A 128 -5.71 13.45 -21.82
CA HIS A 128 -4.30 13.71 -21.63
C HIS A 128 -3.63 14.02 -22.98
N SER A 129 -3.10 15.22 -23.12
CA SER A 129 -2.46 15.70 -24.35
C SER A 129 -0.94 15.60 -24.33
N GLY A 130 -0.36 14.83 -23.41
CA GLY A 130 1.09 14.70 -23.29
C GLY A 130 1.69 13.89 -24.44
N ASP A 131 2.80 14.35 -25.00
CA ASP A 131 3.54 13.66 -26.08
C ASP A 131 4.32 12.41 -25.61
N GLY A 132 4.12 11.98 -24.36
CA GLY A 132 4.78 10.81 -23.79
C GLY A 132 4.06 9.50 -24.09
N ASP A 133 4.68 8.40 -23.70
CA ASP A 133 4.04 7.07 -23.60
C ASP A 133 3.87 6.73 -22.11
N PRO A 134 2.85 7.32 -21.44
CA PRO A 134 2.72 7.16 -20.00
C PRO A 134 2.30 5.73 -19.66
N LEU A 135 2.97 5.19 -18.65
CA LEU A 135 2.60 3.92 -18.03
C LEU A 135 2.06 4.20 -16.64
N LEU A 136 0.89 3.66 -16.32
CA LEU A 136 0.36 3.67 -14.96
C LEU A 136 0.04 2.26 -14.53
N LEU A 137 0.63 1.82 -13.42
CA LEU A 137 0.28 0.58 -12.75
C LEU A 137 -0.16 0.95 -11.33
N LEU A 138 -1.37 0.56 -10.94
CA LEU A 138 -1.92 0.75 -9.62
C LEU A 138 -2.28 -0.61 -9.01
N LEU A 139 -2.00 -0.74 -7.72
CA LEU A 139 -2.64 -1.73 -6.87
C LEU A 139 -3.47 -1.02 -5.82
N ALA A 140 -4.77 -1.31 -5.80
CA ALA A 140 -5.69 -0.89 -4.77
C ALA A 140 -5.94 -2.08 -3.83
N PHE A 141 -6.13 -1.83 -2.54
CA PHE A 141 -6.38 -2.88 -1.58
C PHE A 141 -7.18 -2.37 -0.39
N GLY A 142 -7.92 -3.26 0.26
CA GLY A 142 -8.79 -2.89 1.37
C GLY A 142 -9.56 -4.08 1.88
N PHE A 143 -10.64 -3.78 2.61
CA PHE A 143 -11.58 -4.77 3.11
C PHE A 143 -13.00 -4.46 2.64
N ASP A 144 -13.78 -5.51 2.43
CA ASP A 144 -15.22 -5.47 2.21
C ASP A 144 -15.86 -6.25 3.37
N GLY A 145 -16.33 -5.52 4.38
CA GLY A 145 -16.52 -6.06 5.73
C GLY A 145 -15.19 -6.58 6.29
N ASP A 146 -15.14 -7.86 6.66
CA ASP A 146 -13.92 -8.52 7.16
C ASP A 146 -13.08 -9.18 6.05
N LYS A 147 -13.52 -9.11 4.79
CA LYS A 147 -12.87 -9.84 3.69
C LYS A 147 -11.86 -8.95 2.97
N PRO A 148 -10.56 -9.29 3.00
CA PRO A 148 -9.53 -8.51 2.32
C PRO A 148 -9.59 -8.72 0.80
N TRP A 149 -9.31 -7.67 0.04
CA TRP A 149 -9.30 -7.72 -1.42
C TRP A 149 -8.13 -6.94 -2.01
N ILE A 150 -7.72 -7.33 -3.23
CA ILE A 150 -6.72 -6.64 -4.03
C ILE A 150 -7.32 -6.34 -5.40
N GLY A 151 -7.18 -5.11 -5.85
CA GLY A 151 -7.49 -4.64 -7.20
C GLY A 151 -6.23 -4.22 -7.92
N ARG A 152 -6.13 -4.52 -9.21
CA ARG A 152 -5.09 -4.03 -10.10
C ARG A 152 -5.74 -3.17 -11.16
N VAL A 153 -5.18 -1.98 -11.41
CA VAL A 153 -5.58 -1.10 -12.52
C VAL A 153 -4.33 -0.71 -13.28
N THR A 154 -4.31 -0.99 -14.59
CA THR A 154 -3.17 -0.71 -15.46
C THR A 154 -3.59 0.14 -16.63
N TYR A 155 -2.74 1.06 -17.04
CA TYR A 155 -2.85 1.79 -18.29
C TYR A 155 -1.52 1.77 -19.03
N ASP A 156 -1.60 1.47 -20.32
CA ASP A 156 -0.58 1.76 -21.30
C ASP A 156 -1.26 2.21 -22.60
N THR A 157 -0.52 2.95 -23.43
CA THR A 157 -1.06 3.57 -24.66
C THR A 157 -1.60 2.53 -25.64
N ALA A 158 -1.05 1.31 -25.67
CA ALA A 158 -1.43 0.29 -26.63
C ALA A 158 -2.68 -0.50 -26.21
N GLN A 159 -2.85 -0.75 -24.92
CA GLN A 159 -3.90 -1.60 -24.38
C GLN A 159 -5.04 -0.83 -23.71
N GLY A 160 -4.86 0.47 -23.47
CA GLY A 160 -5.81 1.29 -22.71
C GLY A 160 -5.83 0.92 -21.23
N VAL A 161 -6.90 1.30 -20.54
CA VAL A 161 -7.10 0.93 -19.12
C VAL A 161 -7.63 -0.50 -19.02
N LYS A 162 -7.11 -1.25 -18.06
CA LYS A 162 -7.60 -2.56 -17.66
C LYS A 162 -7.67 -2.65 -16.15
N SER A 163 -8.67 -3.34 -15.63
CA SER A 163 -8.78 -3.62 -14.20
C SER A 163 -9.09 -5.10 -13.91
N THR A 164 -8.62 -5.57 -12.76
CA THR A 164 -8.99 -6.88 -12.22
C THR A 164 -9.10 -6.81 -10.70
N THR A 165 -9.97 -7.62 -10.11
CA THR A 165 -10.12 -7.76 -8.66
C THR A 165 -9.99 -9.21 -8.23
N LEU A 166 -9.48 -9.43 -7.03
CA LEU A 166 -9.43 -10.73 -6.38
C LEU A 166 -9.67 -10.60 -4.88
N TRP A 167 -10.23 -11.64 -4.29
CA TRP A 167 -10.23 -11.81 -2.84
C TRP A 167 -8.84 -12.22 -2.40
N ALA A 168 -8.28 -11.49 -1.43
CA ALA A 168 -6.99 -11.82 -0.89
C ALA A 168 -7.14 -12.99 0.09
N ASP A 169 -6.23 -13.93 -0.01
CA ASP A 169 -6.07 -15.08 0.87
C ASP A 169 -4.63 -15.12 1.41
N ASP A 170 -4.36 -16.10 2.26
CA ASP A 170 -3.06 -16.27 2.89
C ASP A 170 -1.91 -16.47 1.87
N ASP A 171 -2.21 -16.87 0.63
CA ASP A 171 -1.25 -17.09 -0.45
C ASP A 171 -1.15 -15.90 -1.41
N SER A 172 -1.95 -14.85 -1.19
CA SER A 172 -2.02 -13.69 -2.06
C SER A 172 -0.75 -12.86 -1.96
N LEU A 173 -0.14 -12.64 -3.13
CA LEU A 173 1.06 -11.84 -3.35
C LEU A 173 0.90 -11.19 -4.72
N GLU A 174 0.51 -9.92 -4.74
CA GLU A 174 0.31 -9.16 -5.96
C GLU A 174 1.38 -8.10 -6.10
N THR A 175 1.89 -7.98 -7.32
CA THR A 175 3.02 -7.12 -7.62
C THR A 175 2.73 -6.24 -8.83
N ILE A 176 3.27 -5.02 -8.83
CA ILE A 176 3.32 -4.15 -10.00
C ILE A 176 4.72 -3.55 -10.17
N GLY A 177 5.12 -3.39 -11.42
CA GLY A 177 6.47 -2.99 -11.82
C GLY A 177 6.86 -3.69 -13.12
N GLN A 178 7.75 -3.08 -13.90
CA GLN A 178 8.20 -3.61 -15.20
C GLN A 178 9.45 -4.49 -15.05
N ASP A 179 9.42 -5.51 -14.18
CA ASP A 179 10.57 -6.40 -14.04
C ASP A 179 10.20 -7.89 -13.92
N ALA A 180 10.63 -8.67 -14.90
CA ALA A 180 10.43 -10.12 -14.95
C ALA A 180 11.23 -10.87 -13.86
N LEU A 181 12.38 -10.34 -13.44
CA LEU A 181 13.17 -10.90 -12.33
C LEU A 181 12.41 -10.76 -11.02
N PHE A 182 11.71 -9.64 -10.84
CA PHE A 182 10.90 -9.43 -9.65
C PHE A 182 9.73 -10.42 -9.56
N GLN A 183 9.08 -10.74 -10.68
CA GLN A 183 8.03 -11.76 -10.70
C GLN A 183 8.57 -13.14 -10.32
N GLN A 184 9.77 -13.50 -10.78
CA GLN A 184 10.44 -14.73 -10.40
C GLN A 184 10.77 -14.76 -8.90
N ARG A 185 11.32 -13.66 -8.36
CA ARG A 185 11.62 -13.51 -6.92
C ARG A 185 10.37 -13.55 -6.05
N ALA A 186 9.28 -12.92 -6.49
CA ALA A 186 7.98 -12.97 -5.82
C ALA A 186 7.50 -14.42 -5.66
N GLN A 187 7.69 -15.26 -6.69
CA GLN A 187 7.35 -16.68 -6.61
C GLN A 187 8.26 -17.45 -5.65
N ASP A 188 9.55 -17.13 -5.60
CA ASP A 188 10.49 -17.71 -4.63
C ASP A 188 10.11 -17.33 -3.19
N TRP A 189 9.77 -16.07 -2.94
CA TRP A 189 9.32 -15.60 -1.63
C TRP A 189 8.01 -16.26 -1.22
N ARG A 190 7.02 -16.35 -2.13
CA ARG A 190 5.77 -17.08 -1.89
C ARG A 190 6.05 -18.53 -1.47
N THR A 191 6.93 -19.21 -2.18
CA THR A 191 7.30 -20.61 -1.88
C THR A 191 7.98 -20.75 -0.52
N ARG A 192 8.87 -19.82 -0.15
CA ARG A 192 9.54 -19.81 1.16
C ARG A 192 8.54 -19.62 2.31
N ILE A 193 7.68 -18.61 2.20
CA ILE A 193 6.62 -18.31 3.19
C ILE A 193 5.73 -19.55 3.40
N GLN A 194 5.31 -20.20 2.31
CA GLN A 194 4.48 -21.42 2.39
C GLN A 194 5.20 -22.58 3.07
N ARG A 195 6.49 -22.81 2.79
CA ARG A 195 7.28 -23.88 3.42
C ARG A 195 7.44 -23.63 4.92
N HIS A 196 7.67 -22.39 5.32
CA HIS A 196 7.87 -22.07 6.73
C HIS A 196 6.59 -22.23 7.55
N ARG A 197 5.45 -21.72 7.07
CA ARG A 197 4.14 -21.93 7.72
C ARG A 197 3.86 -23.41 7.99
N LYS A 198 4.17 -24.27 7.02
CA LYS A 198 4.08 -25.73 7.19
C LYS A 198 5.05 -26.26 8.27
N SER A 199 6.28 -25.75 8.34
CA SER A 199 7.25 -26.16 9.36
C SER A 199 6.85 -25.72 10.78
N VAL A 200 6.31 -24.51 10.93
CA VAL A 200 5.92 -23.94 12.23
C VAL A 200 4.67 -24.62 12.78
N SER A 201 3.68 -24.87 11.92
CA SER A 201 2.45 -25.60 12.31
C SER A 201 2.68 -27.03 12.80
N GLN A 202 3.83 -27.63 12.48
CA GLN A 202 4.20 -29.01 12.80
C GLN A 202 5.04 -29.18 14.08
N LYS A 203 5.40 -28.09 14.79
CA LYS A 203 6.18 -28.19 16.03
C LYS A 203 5.37 -28.87 17.16
N PRO A 204 5.98 -29.79 17.95
CA PRO A 204 5.30 -30.51 19.03
C PRO A 204 4.89 -29.57 20.18
N ILE A 205 3.78 -29.89 20.83
CA ILE A 205 3.11 -29.06 21.85
C ILE A 205 3.59 -29.47 23.25
N SER A 206 3.88 -28.49 24.12
CA SER A 206 4.05 -28.72 25.56
C SER A 206 2.68 -28.87 26.23
N GLU A 207 2.46 -29.94 27.00
CA GLU A 207 1.19 -30.29 27.66
C GLU A 207 0.87 -29.42 28.89
N THR A 208 1.18 -28.12 28.87
CA THR A 208 0.88 -27.21 29.96
C THR A 208 -0.52 -26.60 29.82
N PRO A 209 -1.21 -26.23 30.94
CA PRO A 209 -2.54 -25.61 30.91
C PRO A 209 -2.61 -24.29 30.12
N ASP A 210 -1.51 -23.51 30.11
CA ASP A 210 -1.33 -22.30 29.30
C ASP A 210 -0.76 -22.56 27.89
N GLY A 211 -0.50 -23.84 27.56
CA GLY A 211 0.19 -24.26 26.35
C GLY A 211 -0.52 -23.85 25.06
N ALA A 212 -1.83 -23.60 25.09
CA ALA A 212 -2.57 -23.08 23.94
C ALA A 212 -2.29 -21.58 23.68
N PHE A 213 -2.28 -20.76 24.74
CA PHE A 213 -1.98 -19.33 24.64
C PHE A 213 -0.49 -19.11 24.33
N ASP A 214 0.39 -19.83 25.02
CA ASP A 214 1.83 -19.80 24.77
C ASP A 214 2.16 -20.23 23.34
N ARG A 215 1.45 -21.23 22.81
CA ARG A 215 1.54 -21.62 21.39
C ARG A 215 1.11 -20.48 20.48
N THR A 216 -0.05 -19.87 20.69
CA THR A 216 -0.51 -18.75 19.85
C THR A 216 0.47 -17.58 19.87
N LEU A 217 1.06 -17.29 21.04
CA LEU A 217 2.06 -16.25 21.20
C LEU A 217 3.39 -16.59 20.52
N GLU A 218 3.86 -17.83 20.66
CA GLU A 218 5.11 -18.31 20.05
C GLU A 218 4.99 -18.40 18.52
N LEU A 219 3.84 -18.86 18.02
CA LEU A 219 3.49 -18.82 16.59
C LEU A 219 3.52 -17.38 16.07
N ALA A 220 2.86 -16.45 16.77
CA ALA A 220 2.84 -15.04 16.38
C ALA A 220 4.24 -14.39 16.40
N ARG A 221 5.11 -14.77 17.37
CA ARG A 221 6.50 -14.31 17.43
C ARG A 221 7.34 -14.85 16.27
N HIS A 222 7.17 -16.13 15.92
CA HIS A 222 7.83 -16.72 14.78
C HIS A 222 7.38 -16.09 13.46
N ASP A 223 6.08 -15.90 13.28
CA ASP A 223 5.50 -15.24 12.10
C ASP A 223 6.05 -13.81 11.96
N LEU A 224 6.14 -13.05 13.07
CA LEU A 224 6.70 -11.69 13.07
C LEU A 224 8.21 -11.68 12.72
N ALA A 225 8.99 -12.58 13.30
CA ALA A 225 10.44 -12.66 13.06
C ALA A 225 10.75 -13.07 11.61
N GLU A 226 10.01 -14.04 11.07
CA GLU A 226 10.17 -14.47 9.68
C GLU A 226 9.69 -13.39 8.70
N ARG A 227 8.57 -12.72 9.00
CA ARG A 227 8.09 -11.56 8.24
C ARG A 227 9.18 -10.53 8.08
N LYS A 228 9.82 -10.14 9.19
CA LYS A 228 10.90 -9.16 9.20
C LYS A 228 12.10 -9.63 8.38
N SER A 229 12.51 -10.89 8.55
CA SER A 229 13.61 -11.49 7.78
C SER A 229 13.32 -11.54 6.27
N THR A 230 12.08 -11.90 5.89
CA THR A 230 11.65 -11.93 4.48
C THR A 230 11.68 -10.53 3.88
N GLU A 231 11.19 -9.54 4.61
CA GLU A 231 11.20 -8.13 4.18
C GLU A 231 12.63 -7.58 4.07
N GLU A 232 13.50 -7.90 5.03
CA GLU A 232 14.92 -7.54 4.97
C GLU A 232 15.61 -8.17 3.76
N GLN A 233 15.34 -9.45 3.45
CA GLN A 233 15.88 -10.10 2.25
C GLN A 233 15.32 -9.51 0.96
N MET A 234 14.01 -9.24 0.92
CA MET A 234 13.38 -8.55 -0.22
C MET A 234 14.09 -7.22 -0.48
N LEU A 235 14.43 -6.49 0.58
CA LEU A 235 15.17 -5.23 0.48
C LEU A 235 16.59 -5.40 -0.03
N GLU A 236 17.34 -6.35 0.52
CA GLU A 236 18.71 -6.63 0.09
C GLU A 236 18.78 -7.05 -1.39
N GLU A 237 17.84 -7.88 -1.83
CA GLU A 237 17.70 -8.31 -3.22
C GLU A 237 17.29 -7.11 -4.11
N ILE A 238 16.40 -6.24 -3.64
CA ILE A 238 16.03 -5.00 -4.33
C ILE A 238 17.23 -4.04 -4.49
N GLU A 239 18.01 -3.85 -3.43
CA GLU A 239 19.14 -2.91 -3.43
C GLU A 239 20.33 -3.40 -4.27
N SER A 240 20.59 -4.71 -4.28
CA SER A 240 21.76 -5.30 -4.96
C SER A 240 21.56 -5.46 -6.47
N GLU A 241 20.38 -5.90 -6.91
CA GLU A 241 20.13 -6.23 -8.34
C GLU A 241 19.60 -5.04 -9.15
N PHE A 242 18.95 -4.05 -8.50
CA PHE A 242 18.27 -2.94 -9.19
C PHE A 242 18.85 -1.55 -8.88
N PHE A 243 20.15 -1.49 -8.52
CA PHE A 243 20.85 -0.29 -8.03
C PHE A 243 20.60 1.00 -8.83
N GLY A 244 20.34 0.91 -10.13
CA GLY A 244 20.05 2.07 -10.98
C GLY A 244 18.59 2.54 -10.99
N SER A 245 17.62 1.63 -10.81
CA SER A 245 16.20 1.89 -11.13
C SER A 245 15.29 1.88 -9.90
N ILE A 246 15.57 1.04 -8.90
CA ILE A 246 14.81 0.85 -7.65
C ILE A 246 15.73 1.22 -6.47
N GLY A 247 15.17 1.69 -5.36
CA GLY A 247 15.93 1.96 -4.13
C GLY A 247 15.31 3.05 -3.26
N GLY A 248 16.15 3.73 -2.47
CA GLY A 248 15.70 4.77 -1.54
C GLY A 248 15.43 4.20 -0.16
N VAL A 249 14.19 4.33 0.32
CA VAL A 249 13.67 3.83 1.60
C VAL A 249 12.49 2.93 1.29
N LEU A 250 12.34 1.83 2.03
CA LEU A 250 11.12 1.01 1.95
C LEU A 250 9.96 1.76 2.60
N GLN A 251 8.87 1.83 1.87
CA GLN A 251 7.58 2.30 2.37
C GLN A 251 6.74 1.09 2.68
N ARG A 252 6.04 1.18 3.81
CA ARG A 252 5.05 0.20 4.21
C ARG A 252 3.73 0.89 4.51
N LEU A 253 2.66 0.26 4.07
CA LEU A 253 1.29 0.59 4.45
C LEU A 253 0.57 -0.71 4.79
N GLU A 254 0.05 -0.80 6.00
CA GLU A 254 -0.82 -1.89 6.44
C GLU A 254 -2.25 -1.39 6.58
N LEU A 255 -3.21 -2.22 6.17
CA LEU A 255 -4.60 -2.05 6.57
C LEU A 255 -5.05 -3.24 7.40
N ALA A 256 -5.82 -2.97 8.44
CA ALA A 256 -6.47 -3.99 9.27
C ALA A 256 -7.88 -3.52 9.64
N VAL A 257 -8.75 -4.47 9.97
CA VAL A 257 -10.05 -4.16 10.60
C VAL A 257 -9.84 -4.09 12.11
N ASP A 258 -10.15 -2.95 12.70
CA ASP A 258 -10.10 -2.68 14.14
C ASP A 258 -11.43 -2.07 14.58
N ASP A 259 -12.11 -2.70 15.53
CA ASP A 259 -13.46 -2.33 15.98
C ASP A 259 -14.47 -2.04 14.84
N GLY A 260 -14.41 -2.85 13.78
CA GLY A 260 -15.30 -2.74 12.61
C GLY A 260 -14.93 -1.61 11.63
N GLN A 261 -13.80 -0.92 11.84
CA GLN A 261 -13.27 0.11 10.94
C GLN A 261 -11.96 -0.33 10.31
N VAL A 262 -11.73 0.06 9.05
CA VAL A 262 -10.44 -0.19 8.40
C VAL A 262 -9.46 0.91 8.81
N VAL A 263 -8.44 0.53 9.57
CA VAL A 263 -7.38 1.41 10.04
C VAL A 263 -6.11 1.24 9.20
N ALA A 264 -5.41 2.35 8.95
CA ALA A 264 -4.16 2.37 8.21
C ALA A 264 -2.96 2.59 9.13
N GLY A 265 -1.95 1.72 9.00
CA GLY A 265 -0.67 1.81 9.70
C GLY A 265 0.48 2.05 8.73
N PHE A 266 1.23 3.15 8.90
CA PHE A 266 2.42 3.48 8.10
C PHE A 266 3.75 3.12 8.80
N THR A 267 3.71 2.68 10.06
CA THR A 267 4.91 2.47 10.89
C THR A 267 4.71 1.30 11.85
N HIS A 268 5.67 0.37 11.90
CA HIS A 268 5.77 -0.62 12.98
C HIS A 268 7.23 -0.81 13.40
N ASP A 269 7.86 0.25 13.89
CA ASP A 269 9.19 0.11 14.50
C ASP A 269 9.16 0.83 15.86
N ASP A 270 9.82 0.29 16.89
CA ASP A 270 9.69 0.71 18.29
C ASP A 270 10.62 1.87 18.69
N ARG A 271 11.26 2.55 17.73
CA ARG A 271 12.19 3.66 18.02
C ARG A 271 11.44 4.96 18.35
N PRO A 272 12.04 5.85 19.15
CA PRO A 272 11.49 7.20 19.34
C PRO A 272 11.68 8.03 18.06
N TYR A 273 10.60 8.36 17.35
CA TYR A 273 10.63 9.09 16.07
C TYR A 273 10.30 10.57 16.14
N LEU A 274 10.01 11.09 17.33
CA LEU A 274 9.60 12.48 17.50
C LEU A 274 10.82 13.40 17.61
N ASP A 275 11.68 13.38 16.59
CA ASP A 275 12.66 14.46 16.36
C ASP A 275 12.04 15.51 15.42
N VAL A 276 10.79 15.89 15.72
CA VAL A 276 10.00 16.79 14.86
C VAL A 276 10.14 18.21 15.39
N HIS A 277 10.95 19.02 14.71
CA HIS A 277 11.03 20.47 14.93
C HIS A 277 9.86 21.25 14.30
N TYR A 278 8.97 20.55 13.59
CA TYR A 278 7.86 21.12 12.86
C TYR A 278 6.56 20.79 13.59
N SER A 279 5.89 21.82 14.13
CA SER A 279 4.52 21.68 14.58
C SER A 279 3.57 22.56 13.79
N VAL A 280 2.40 22.01 13.47
CA VAL A 280 1.27 22.76 12.92
C VAL A 280 0.56 23.62 13.98
N ALA A 281 0.91 23.49 15.26
CA ALA A 281 0.31 24.23 16.36
C ALA A 281 1.40 24.99 17.17
N PRO A 282 1.30 26.32 17.32
CA PRO A 282 2.24 27.09 18.13
C PRO A 282 2.33 26.56 19.57
N GLY A 283 3.55 26.37 20.07
CA GLY A 283 3.81 25.95 21.46
C GLY A 283 3.40 24.50 21.79
N LYS A 284 3.05 23.69 20.80
CA LYS A 284 2.72 22.25 20.97
C LYS A 284 3.55 21.40 20.00
N LEU A 285 3.57 20.09 20.24
CA LEU A 285 4.16 19.09 19.33
C LEU A 285 3.04 18.35 18.61
N LEU A 286 2.56 18.94 17.53
CA LEU A 286 1.67 18.29 16.56
C LEU A 286 2.37 18.30 15.19
N GLY A 287 3.03 17.21 14.85
CA GLY A 287 3.81 17.05 13.62
C GLY A 287 3.48 15.76 12.88
N PRO A 288 3.93 15.60 11.62
CA PRO A 288 3.67 14.39 10.86
C PRO A 288 4.37 13.18 11.48
N ILE A 289 3.73 12.01 11.43
CA ILE A 289 4.41 10.74 11.67
C ILE A 289 5.34 10.51 10.48
N PRO A 290 6.67 10.48 10.66
CA PRO A 290 7.57 10.26 9.54
C PRO A 290 7.39 8.84 9.00
N ILE A 291 7.53 8.64 7.69
CA ILE A 291 7.59 7.28 7.10
C ILE A 291 8.98 6.71 7.46
N VAL A 292 9.04 5.85 8.48
CA VAL A 292 10.29 5.49 9.18
C VAL A 292 10.73 4.04 9.09
N GLU A 293 10.12 3.18 8.26
CA GLU A 293 10.67 1.83 8.06
C GLU A 293 11.99 1.88 7.25
N LYS A 294 13.05 2.31 7.94
CA LYS A 294 14.45 2.28 7.55
C LYS A 294 14.99 0.92 7.99
N MET A 295 14.70 -0.11 7.23
CA MET A 295 15.52 -1.31 7.23
C MET A 295 16.54 -1.15 6.09
N GLY A 296 17.84 -1.14 6.42
CA GLY A 296 18.93 -1.15 5.42
C GLY A 296 19.88 0.06 5.36
N ARG A 297 19.61 1.22 5.98
CA ARG A 297 20.61 2.32 6.03
C ARG A 297 21.07 2.67 7.44
N LYS A 298 22.34 2.37 7.73
CA LYS A 298 23.15 3.26 8.59
C LYS A 298 23.05 4.65 7.96
N ILE A 299 22.52 5.62 8.71
CA ILE A 299 22.55 7.03 8.31
C ILE A 299 23.98 7.31 7.86
N ARG A 300 24.18 7.65 6.58
CA ARG A 300 25.45 8.23 6.15
C ARG A 300 25.56 9.53 6.91
N LYS A 301 26.31 9.52 8.01
CA LYS A 301 26.66 10.75 8.71
C LYS A 301 27.30 11.66 7.66
N PRO A 302 26.89 12.95 7.60
CA PRO A 302 27.61 13.89 6.76
C PRO A 302 29.10 13.77 7.11
N LYS A 303 29.95 13.66 6.09
CA LYS A 303 31.38 13.82 6.30
C LYS A 303 31.56 15.26 6.78
N VAL A 304 31.82 15.40 8.09
CA VAL A 304 32.34 16.63 8.68
C VAL A 304 33.76 16.80 8.18
#